data_AF-A0A3B9STZ9-F1
#
_entry.id   AF-A0A3B9STZ9-F1
#
_cell.length_a   1.000
_cell.length_b   1.000
_cell.length_c   1.000
_cell.angle_alpha   90.00
_cell.angle_beta   90.00
_cell.angle_gamma   90.00
#
_symmetry.space_group_name_H-M   'P 1'
#
loop_
_entity.id
_entity.type
_entity.pdbx_description
1 polymer ?
#
loop_
_entity_poly.entity_id
_entity_poly.type
_entity_poly.pdbx_seq_one_letter_code
_entity_poly.pdbx_strand_id
1 'polypeptide(L)'
;MFAARNVKRQGRNKPDTFDFLGFTHYCGLSRNGKFRVKRKTSSKKFKSSLQRMKRWIKANRSLPVNLILEETRVKLIGHYRYYGVTDNGPMLSRYWYEVAKLLFKWLNRRSQRNSYTWEKFLLLLKAKPLPSPKIYVSIFYN
;
A
#
# COMPACT_ATOMS: atom_id res chain seq x y z
N MET A 1 9.31 -3.89 26.31
CA MET A 1 9.62 -2.81 27.28
C MET A 1 11.09 -2.37 27.26
N PHE A 2 12.04 -3.23 26.86
CA PHE A 2 13.48 -2.91 26.88
C PHE A 2 13.91 -1.82 25.89
N ALA A 3 13.44 -1.87 24.63
CA ALA A 3 13.87 -0.90 23.62
C ALA A 3 13.48 0.55 23.97
N ALA A 4 12.23 0.81 24.37
CA ALA A 4 11.78 2.17 24.72
C ALA A 4 12.41 2.68 26.04
N ARG A 5 12.61 1.81 27.04
CA ARG A 5 13.32 2.19 28.27
C ARG A 5 14.80 2.48 28.01
N ASN A 6 15.49 1.65 27.22
CA ASN A 6 16.90 1.85 26.86
C ASN A 6 17.11 3.11 26.02
N VAL A 7 16.19 3.41 25.09
CA VAL A 7 16.17 4.66 24.30
C VAL A 7 16.05 5.90 25.18
N LYS A 8 15.13 5.88 26.16
CA LYS A 8 14.96 6.99 27.13
C LYS A 8 16.21 7.14 28.01
N ARG A 9 16.85 6.03 28.37
CA ARG A 9 18.11 6.00 29.14
C ARG A 9 19.32 6.49 28.35
N GLN A 10 19.30 6.36 27.01
CA GLN A 10 20.35 6.82 26.09
C GLN A 10 20.06 8.19 25.47
N GLY A 11 19.05 8.94 25.95
CA GLY A 11 18.71 10.26 25.44
C GLY A 11 18.16 10.29 24.00
N ARG A 12 17.76 9.13 23.45
CA ARG A 12 17.19 9.03 22.10
C ARG A 12 15.68 9.18 22.14
N ASN A 13 15.09 9.72 21.08
CA ASN A 13 13.65 10.00 21.02
C ASN A 13 12.80 8.81 20.51
N LYS A 14 13.39 7.83 19.81
CA LYS A 14 12.66 6.66 19.27
C LYS A 14 13.52 5.38 19.28
N PRO A 15 12.90 4.19 19.43
CA PRO A 15 13.57 2.92 19.20
C PRO A 15 14.11 2.81 17.78
N ASP A 16 15.30 2.20 17.65
CA ASP A 16 15.92 1.96 16.37
C ASP A 16 14.99 1.14 15.47
N THR A 17 14.91 1.53 14.21
CA THR A 17 14.17 0.84 13.15
C THR A 17 15.14 0.42 12.07
N PHE A 18 14.87 -0.70 11.40
CA PHE A 18 15.70 -1.12 10.28
C PHE A 18 14.85 -1.67 9.14
N ASP A 19 15.35 -1.51 7.91
CA ASP A 19 14.71 -2.03 6.71
C ASP A 19 15.29 -3.39 6.34
N PHE A 20 14.44 -4.41 6.22
CA PHE A 20 14.82 -5.75 5.77
C PHE A 20 13.70 -6.40 4.95
N LEU A 21 14.05 -7.09 3.86
CA LEU A 21 13.12 -7.73 2.91
C LEU A 21 11.96 -6.81 2.44
N GLY A 22 12.22 -5.51 2.39
CA GLY A 22 11.24 -4.51 1.96
C GLY A 22 10.28 -4.02 3.04
N PHE A 23 10.46 -4.44 4.29
CA PHE A 23 9.72 -3.94 5.45
C PHE A 23 10.61 -3.10 6.36
N THR A 24 10.05 -2.04 6.91
CA THR A 24 10.60 -1.37 8.10
C THR A 24 10.12 -2.13 9.33
N HIS A 25 11.08 -2.64 10.11
CA HIS A 25 10.88 -3.31 11.37
C HIS A 25 11.02 -2.30 12.50
N TYR A 26 10.07 -2.29 13.42
CA TYR A 26 10.06 -1.36 14.53
C TYR A 26 9.43 -1.97 15.78
N CYS A 27 9.96 -1.62 16.95
CA CYS A 27 9.38 -2.04 18.21
C CYS A 27 8.08 -1.27 18.47
N GLY A 28 7.05 -1.96 18.94
CA GLY A 28 5.79 -1.36 19.33
C GLY A 28 4.95 -2.27 20.21
N LEU A 29 3.73 -1.83 20.50
CA LEU A 29 2.75 -2.65 21.21
C LEU A 29 1.75 -3.26 20.21
N SER A 30 1.33 -4.49 20.51
CA SER A 30 0.17 -5.13 19.92
C SER A 30 -1.12 -4.41 20.37
N ARG A 31 -2.26 -4.79 19.79
CA ARG A 31 -3.57 -4.24 20.21
C ARG A 31 -3.87 -4.56 21.68
N ASN A 32 -3.32 -5.65 22.21
CA ASN A 32 -3.54 -6.11 23.59
C ASN A 32 -2.37 -5.70 24.51
N GLY A 33 -1.61 -4.65 24.17
CA GLY A 33 -0.53 -4.13 25.00
C GLY A 33 0.77 -4.95 25.02
N LYS A 34 0.80 -6.18 24.46
CA LYS A 34 2.03 -6.98 24.38
C LYS A 34 3.09 -6.33 23.48
N PHE A 35 4.33 -6.22 23.97
CA PHE A 35 5.45 -5.71 23.20
C PHE A 35 5.84 -6.68 22.07
N ARG A 36 6.04 -6.16 20.84
CA ARG A 36 6.48 -6.95 19.69
C ARG A 36 7.18 -6.12 18.62
N VAL A 37 7.89 -6.79 17.71
CA VAL A 37 8.45 -6.18 16.50
C VAL A 37 7.37 -6.10 15.43
N LYS A 38 6.86 -4.90 15.17
CA LYS A 38 5.88 -4.61 14.13
C LYS A 38 6.58 -4.41 12.79
N ARG A 39 5.83 -4.60 11.70
CA ARG A 39 6.32 -4.43 10.33
C ARG A 39 5.40 -3.49 9.58
N LYS A 40 6.00 -2.66 8.73
CA LYS A 40 5.28 -1.93 7.69
C LYS A 40 6.08 -1.93 6.39
N THR A 41 5.43 -1.79 5.23
CA THR A 41 6.13 -1.62 3.95
C THR A 41 7.12 -0.46 4.08
N SER A 42 8.39 -0.72 3.76
CA SER A 42 9.42 0.32 3.81
C SER A 42 9.07 1.47 2.86
N SER A 43 9.40 2.70 3.27
CA SER A 43 9.14 3.90 2.46
C SER A 43 9.76 3.81 1.07
N LYS A 44 10.97 3.23 0.97
CA LYS A 44 11.66 3.00 -0.31
C LYS A 44 10.88 2.05 -1.22
N LYS A 45 10.44 0.89 -0.71
CA LYS A 45 9.67 -0.08 -1.51
C LYS A 45 8.26 0.40 -1.82
N PHE A 46 7.62 1.14 -0.92
CA PHE A 46 6.31 1.75 -1.16
C PHE A 46 6.38 2.73 -2.33
N LYS A 47 7.32 3.69 -2.29
CA LYS A 47 7.56 4.66 -3.37
C LYS A 47 7.88 3.94 -4.68
N SER A 48 8.80 2.97 -4.66
CA SER A 48 9.17 2.20 -5.85
C SER A 48 7.96 1.47 -6.48
N SER A 49 7.13 0.83 -5.66
CA SER A 49 5.93 0.10 -6.12
C SER A 49 4.89 1.04 -6.73
N LEU A 50 4.68 2.23 -6.16
CA LEU A 50 3.80 3.23 -6.74
C LEU A 50 4.34 3.79 -8.06
N GLN A 51 5.65 4.02 -8.15
CA GLN A 51 6.25 4.50 -9.40
C GLN A 51 6.17 3.45 -10.51
N ARG A 52 6.28 2.15 -10.20
CA ARG A 52 6.04 1.07 -11.17
C ARG A 52 4.59 1.07 -11.65
N MET A 53 3.62 1.14 -10.74
CA MET A 53 2.21 1.23 -11.10
C MET A 53 1.93 2.47 -11.96
N LYS A 54 2.41 3.64 -11.54
CA LYS A 54 2.25 4.90 -12.28
C LYS A 54 2.82 4.80 -13.69
N ARG A 55 4.03 4.25 -13.85
CA ARG A 55 4.65 4.08 -15.17
C ARG A 55 3.81 3.19 -16.07
N TRP A 56 3.34 2.07 -15.53
CA TRP A 56 2.50 1.15 -16.27
C TRP A 56 1.15 1.79 -16.69
N ILE A 57 0.42 2.41 -15.76
CA ILE A 57 -0.84 3.10 -16.08
C ILE A 57 -0.61 4.22 -17.09
N LYS A 58 0.45 5.03 -16.92
CA LYS A 58 0.76 6.13 -17.85
C LYS A 58 1.03 5.62 -19.26
N ALA A 59 1.82 4.55 -19.39
CA ALA A 59 2.19 3.97 -20.69
C ALA A 59 0.97 3.35 -21.39
N ASN A 60 0.07 2.73 -20.63
CA ASN A 60 -1.08 1.98 -21.15
C ASN A 60 -2.40 2.77 -21.11
N ARG A 61 -2.36 4.09 -20.89
CA ARG A 61 -3.56 4.92 -20.70
C ARG A 61 -4.53 4.97 -21.89
N SER A 62 -4.06 4.60 -23.08
CA SER A 62 -4.85 4.49 -24.31
C SER A 62 -5.61 3.17 -24.43
N LEU A 63 -5.28 2.15 -23.62
CA LEU A 63 -5.99 0.87 -23.65
C LEU A 63 -7.46 1.02 -23.21
N PRO A 64 -8.32 0.07 -23.63
CA PRO A 64 -9.65 -0.09 -23.05
C PRO A 64 -9.64 -0.12 -21.51
N VAL A 65 -10.58 0.59 -20.89
CA VAL A 65 -10.60 0.79 -19.41
C VAL A 65 -10.69 -0.55 -18.67
N ASN A 66 -11.44 -1.52 -19.21
CA ASN A 66 -11.54 -2.86 -18.64
C ASN A 66 -10.17 -3.55 -18.56
N LEU A 67 -9.35 -3.48 -19.61
CA LEU A 67 -8.01 -4.07 -19.61
C LEU A 67 -7.08 -3.37 -18.61
N ILE A 68 -7.20 -2.04 -18.49
CA ILE A 68 -6.46 -1.28 -17.49
C ILE A 68 -6.83 -1.74 -16.07
N LEU A 69 -8.12 -1.90 -15.80
CA LEU A 69 -8.61 -2.32 -14.48
C LEU A 69 -8.22 -3.76 -14.15
N GLU A 70 -8.34 -4.70 -15.07
CA GLU A 70 -7.96 -6.11 -14.84
C GLU A 70 -6.47 -6.25 -14.53
N GLU A 71 -5.61 -5.60 -15.29
CA GLU A 71 -4.17 -5.68 -15.03
C GLU A 71 -3.80 -4.94 -13.74
N THR A 72 -4.50 -3.85 -13.39
CA THR A 72 -4.37 -3.21 -12.08
C THR A 72 -4.77 -4.17 -10.95
N ARG A 73 -5.84 -4.96 -11.15
CA ARG A 73 -6.33 -5.98 -10.23
C ARG A 73 -5.24 -7.01 -9.91
N VAL A 74 -4.61 -7.56 -10.95
CA VAL A 74 -3.51 -8.53 -10.82
C VAL A 74 -2.33 -7.91 -10.06
N LYS A 75 -1.93 -6.69 -10.40
CA LYS A 75 -0.82 -5.99 -9.73
C LYS A 75 -1.11 -5.69 -8.26
N LEU A 76 -2.34 -5.32 -7.92
CA LEU A 76 -2.78 -5.12 -6.52
C LEU A 76 -2.73 -6.44 -5.74
N ILE A 77 -3.26 -7.53 -6.32
CA ILE A 77 -3.22 -8.86 -5.69
C ILE A 77 -1.77 -9.27 -5.41
N GLY A 78 -0.87 -9.11 -6.38
CA GLY A 78 0.56 -9.40 -6.20
C GLY A 78 1.18 -8.58 -5.07
N HIS A 79 0.85 -7.28 -4.98
CA HIS A 79 1.31 -6.42 -3.88
C HIS A 79 0.80 -6.93 -2.53
N TYR A 80 -0.48 -7.29 -2.43
CA TYR A 80 -1.05 -7.77 -1.18
C TYR A 80 -0.54 -9.14 -0.77
N ARG A 81 -0.28 -10.06 -1.72
CA ARG A 81 0.31 -11.36 -1.41
C ARG A 81 1.67 -11.23 -0.72
N TYR A 82 2.48 -10.27 -1.16
CA TYR A 82 3.81 -10.04 -0.56
C TYR A 82 3.75 -9.19 0.71
N TYR A 83 3.06 -8.05 0.68
CA TYR A 83 3.04 -7.09 1.79
C TYR A 83 1.91 -7.33 2.80
N GLY A 84 1.03 -8.29 2.54
CA GLY A 84 -0.13 -8.67 3.36
C GLY A 84 0.26 -9.41 4.63
N VAL A 85 1.02 -8.76 5.49
CA VAL A 85 1.47 -9.32 6.77
C VAL A 85 0.87 -8.54 7.94
N THR A 86 0.75 -9.17 9.11
CA THR A 86 0.28 -8.50 10.35
C THR A 86 0.96 -7.15 10.55
N ASP A 87 0.19 -6.18 11.07
CA ASP A 87 0.58 -4.76 11.29
C ASP A 87 0.69 -3.89 10.04
N ASN A 88 0.76 -4.47 8.83
CA ASN A 88 0.97 -3.69 7.60
C ASN A 88 -0.31 -3.23 6.89
N GLY A 89 -1.49 -3.57 7.41
CA GLY A 89 -2.80 -3.20 6.82
C GLY A 89 -2.92 -1.72 6.41
N PRO A 90 -2.53 -0.75 7.25
CA PRO A 90 -2.59 0.68 6.89
C PRO A 90 -1.79 1.03 5.63
N MET A 91 -0.64 0.40 5.40
CA MET A 91 0.16 0.65 4.19
C MET A 91 -0.49 0.05 2.95
N LEU A 92 -1.18 -1.09 3.07
CA LEU A 92 -1.92 -1.70 1.97
C LEU A 92 -3.11 -0.82 1.56
N SER A 93 -3.87 -0.30 2.53
CA SER A 93 -4.96 0.65 2.27
C SER A 93 -4.45 1.93 1.62
N ARG A 94 -3.31 2.46 2.09
CA ARG A 94 -2.67 3.60 1.44
C ARG A 94 -2.23 3.30 0.02
N TYR A 95 -1.69 2.10 -0.24
CA TYR A 95 -1.30 1.70 -1.58
C TYR A 95 -2.50 1.66 -2.51
N TRP A 96 -3.59 1.00 -2.11
CA TRP A 96 -4.84 0.96 -2.87
C TRP A 96 -5.36 2.35 -3.22
N TYR A 97 -5.39 3.25 -2.23
CA TYR A 97 -5.88 4.62 -2.41
C TYR A 97 -5.03 5.41 -3.42
N GLU A 98 -3.70 5.33 -3.32
CA GLU A 98 -2.82 6.01 -4.28
C GLU A 98 -2.91 5.40 -5.69
N VAL A 99 -3.14 4.08 -5.81
CA VAL A 99 -3.41 3.42 -7.09
C VAL A 99 -4.72 3.92 -7.70
N ALA A 100 -5.79 4.05 -6.92
CA ALA A 100 -7.06 4.59 -7.39
C ALA A 100 -6.91 6.05 -7.88
N LYS A 101 -6.15 6.88 -7.17
CA LYS A 101 -5.81 8.24 -7.62
C LYS A 101 -5.00 8.26 -8.91
N LEU A 102 -4.05 7.34 -9.08
CA LEU A 102 -3.28 7.22 -10.32
C LEU A 102 -4.18 6.84 -11.50
N LEU A 103 -5.10 5.90 -11.31
CA LEU A 103 -6.08 5.55 -12.33
C LEU A 103 -6.93 6.76 -12.72
N PHE A 104 -7.58 7.42 -11.75
CA PHE A 104 -8.38 8.61 -12.01
C PHE A 104 -7.61 9.66 -12.81
N LYS A 105 -6.39 9.96 -12.38
CA LYS A 105 -5.53 10.96 -13.02
C LYS A 105 -5.21 10.61 -14.47
N TRP A 106 -4.82 9.37 -14.76
CA TRP A 106 -4.33 9.01 -16.09
C TRP A 106 -5.44 8.62 -17.05
N LEU A 107 -6.56 8.08 -16.56
CA LEU A 107 -7.77 7.88 -17.38
C LEU A 107 -8.34 9.22 -17.87
N ASN A 108 -8.26 10.27 -17.05
CA ASN A 108 -8.66 11.62 -17.47
C ASN A 108 -7.64 12.33 -18.38
N ARG A 109 -6.44 11.78 -18.56
CA ARG A 109 -5.38 12.35 -19.42
C ARG A 109 -5.17 11.57 -20.72
N ARG A 110 -6.13 10.75 -21.12
CA ARG A 110 -6.06 9.95 -22.35
C ARG A 110 -6.69 10.64 -23.57
N SER A 111 -7.46 11.71 -23.35
CA SER A 111 -8.10 12.50 -24.41
C SER A 111 -8.05 13.98 -24.06
N GLN A 112 -8.45 14.85 -24.99
CA GLN A 112 -8.56 16.30 -24.75
C GLN A 112 -9.71 16.69 -23.80
N ARG A 113 -10.59 15.74 -23.44
CA ARG A 113 -11.67 15.93 -22.45
C ARG A 113 -11.48 15.01 -21.25
N ASN A 114 -11.87 15.51 -20.06
CA ASN A 114 -11.96 14.69 -18.85
C ASN A 114 -13.08 13.64 -19.03
N SER A 115 -12.73 12.36 -18.96
CA SER A 115 -13.68 11.25 -19.10
C SER A 115 -14.54 11.03 -17.86
N TYR A 116 -14.03 11.38 -16.67
CA TYR A 116 -14.64 11.09 -15.38
C TYR A 116 -14.57 12.28 -14.43
N THR A 117 -15.69 12.61 -13.79
CA THR A 117 -15.67 13.28 -12.48
C THR A 117 -15.29 12.24 -11.41
N TRP A 118 -14.99 12.68 -10.19
CA TRP A 118 -14.65 11.76 -9.12
C TRP A 118 -15.81 10.81 -8.80
N GLU A 119 -17.05 11.31 -8.79
CA GLU A 119 -18.26 10.54 -8.53
C GLU A 119 -18.47 9.46 -9.61
N LYS A 120 -18.32 9.82 -10.90
CA LYS A 120 -18.41 8.86 -12.00
C LYS A 120 -17.30 7.81 -11.94
N PHE A 121 -16.10 8.20 -11.49
CA PHE A 121 -15.01 7.27 -11.27
C PHE A 121 -15.29 6.30 -10.11
N LEU A 122 -15.89 6.78 -9.02
CA LEU A 122 -16.33 5.90 -7.93
C LEU A 122 -17.43 4.93 -8.38
N LEU A 123 -18.37 5.37 -9.23
CA LEU A 123 -19.36 4.48 -9.84
C LEU A 123 -18.71 3.41 -10.72
N LEU A 124 -17.69 3.77 -11.51
CA LEU A 124 -16.89 2.80 -12.26
C LEU A 124 -16.24 1.78 -11.33
N LEU A 125 -15.60 2.21 -10.24
CA LEU A 125 -14.99 1.30 -9.26
C LEU A 125 -16.02 0.48 -8.49
N LYS A 126 -17.25 0.97 -8.31
CA LYS A 126 -18.35 0.18 -7.73
C LYS A 126 -18.79 -0.94 -8.68
N ALA A 127 -18.89 -0.64 -9.97
CA ALA A 127 -19.24 -1.63 -11.00
C ALA A 127 -18.10 -2.63 -11.29
N LYS A 128 -16.84 -2.18 -11.22
CA LYS A 128 -15.63 -2.98 -11.44
C LYS A 128 -14.65 -2.79 -10.27
N PRO A 129 -14.91 -3.45 -9.13
CA PRO A 129 -14.14 -3.24 -7.92
C PRO A 129 -12.69 -3.71 -8.05
N LEU A 130 -11.78 -2.82 -7.66
CA LEU A 130 -10.40 -3.18 -7.39
C LEU A 130 -10.34 -4.05 -6.12
N PRO A 131 -9.34 -4.96 -6.00
CA PRO A 131 -9.26 -5.84 -4.86
C PRO A 131 -8.99 -5.05 -3.59
N SER A 132 -9.77 -5.34 -2.56
CA SER A 132 -9.58 -4.74 -1.25
C SER A 132 -8.25 -5.21 -0.63
N PRO A 133 -7.55 -4.33 0.11
CA PRO A 133 -6.40 -4.70 0.92
C PRO A 133 -6.70 -5.91 1.81
N LYS A 134 -5.81 -6.91 1.80
CA LYS A 134 -5.96 -8.15 2.59
C LYS A 134 -4.65 -8.53 3.28
N ILE A 135 -4.76 -8.97 4.53
CA ILE A 135 -3.68 -9.66 5.24
C ILE A 135 -3.75 -11.15 4.88
N TYR A 136 -2.63 -11.69 4.42
CA TYR A 136 -2.47 -13.08 4.00
C TYR A 136 -1.69 -13.90 5.03
N VAL A 137 -0.74 -13.28 5.73
CA VAL A 137 0.15 -13.98 6.67
C VAL A 137 0.06 -13.33 8.05
N SER A 138 -0.23 -14.15 9.06
CA SER A 138 0.00 -13.75 10.45
C SER A 138 1.43 -14.07 10.84
N ILE A 139 2.22 -13.08 11.24
CA ILE A 139 3.61 -13.32 11.70
C ILE A 139 3.66 -13.68 13.19
N PHE A 140 2.56 -13.49 13.91
CA PHE A 140 2.46 -13.89 15.30
C PHE A 140 1.49 -15.07 15.35
N TYR A 141 2.02 -16.23 15.71
CA TYR A 141 1.22 -17.37 16.14
C TYR A 141 0.77 -17.12 17.59
N ASN A 142 -0.44 -17.56 17.93
CA ASN A 142 -0.89 -17.59 19.32
C ASN A 142 -0.23 -18.77 20.03
#